data_AF-A0A966I2X7-F1
#
_entry.id   AF-A0A966I2X7-F1
#
_cell.length_a   1.000
_cell.length_b   1.000
_cell.length_c   1.000
_cell.angle_alpha   90.00
_cell.angle_beta   90.00
_cell.angle_gamma   90.00
#
_symmetry.space_group_name_H-M   'P 1'
#
loop_
_entity.id
_entity.type
_entity.pdbx_description
1 polymer ?
#
loop_
_entity_poly.entity_id
_entity_poly.type
_entity_poly.pdbx_seq_one_letter_code
_entity_poly.pdbx_strand_id
1 'polypeptide(L)' 'AAALDDVRTAARGSDNLLYPMKVALKANATLGEVSDALRDVFGVYRPG' A
#
# COMPACT_ATOMS: atom_id res chain seq x y z
N ALA A 1 -1.58 -6.71 9.78
CA ALA A 1 -0.20 -6.24 10.04
C ALA A 1 -0.25 -4.72 9.99
N ALA A 2 -0.05 -4.04 11.13
CA ALA A 2 -0.33 -2.60 11.25
C ALA A 2 0.30 -1.73 10.15
N ALA A 3 1.51 -2.06 9.71
CA ALA A 3 2.21 -1.29 8.67
C ALA A 3 1.54 -1.34 7.27
N LEU A 4 0.84 -2.42 6.90
CA LEU A 4 0.10 -2.47 5.63
C LEU A 4 -1.24 -1.73 5.71
N ASP A 5 -1.80 -1.55 6.91
CA ASP A 5 -3.02 -0.78 7.10
C ASP A 5 -2.74 0.73 7.03
N ASP A 6 -1.56 1.17 7.45
CA ASP A 6 -1.08 2.54 7.22
C ASP A 6 -0.94 2.84 5.73
N VAL A 7 -0.46 1.88 4.93
CA VAL A 7 -0.42 2.01 3.45
C VAL A 7 -1.83 2.19 2.88
N ARG A 8 -2.80 1.38 3.32
CA ARG A 8 -4.20 1.51 2.88
C ARG A 8 -4.81 2.84 3.30
N THR A 9 -4.49 3.31 4.50
CA THR A 9 -5.00 4.58 5.04
C THR A 9 -4.48 5.76 4.22
N ALA A 10 -3.17 5.82 4.00
CA ALA A 10 -2.56 6.84 3.14
C ALA A 10 -3.10 6.78 1.70
N ALA A 11 -3.31 5.58 1.15
CA ALA A 11 -3.87 5.39 -0.19
C ALA A 11 -5.32 5.89 -0.32
N ARG A 12 -6.14 5.79 0.73
CA ARG A 12 -7.52 6.33 0.70
C ARG A 12 -7.54 7.85 0.78
N GLY A 13 -6.49 8.46 1.31
CA GLY A 13 -6.33 9.90 1.43
C GLY A 13 -5.47 10.50 0.30
N SER A 14 -4.75 11.57 0.64
CA SER A 14 -3.83 12.28 -0.24
C SER A 14 -2.40 12.33 0.34
N ASP A 15 -2.12 11.51 1.35
CA ASP A 15 -0.82 11.45 1.99
C ASP A 15 0.24 10.85 1.05
N ASN A 16 1.51 11.16 1.31
CA ASN A 16 2.61 10.60 0.55
C ASN A 16 2.84 9.12 0.90
N LEU A 17 2.54 8.22 -0.06
CA LEU A 17 2.66 6.76 0.06
C LEU A 17 4.08 6.24 0.33
N LEU A 18 5.12 6.98 -0.04
CA LEU A 18 6.51 6.50 0.07
C LEU A 18 6.93 6.26 1.53
N TYR A 19 6.37 7.03 2.47
CA TYR A 19 6.66 6.87 3.89
C TYR A 19 6.10 5.57 4.48
N PRO A 20 4.78 5.27 4.40
CA PRO A 20 4.24 4.01 4.92
C PRO A 20 4.77 2.78 4.15
N MET A 21 5.02 2.88 2.84
CA MET A 21 5.64 1.77 2.08
C MET A 21 7.04 1.43 2.61
N LYS A 22 7.87 2.44 2.91
CA LYS A 22 9.20 2.23 3.52
C LYS A 22 9.09 1.54 4.88
N VAL A 23 8.10 1.92 5.70
CA VAL A 23 7.86 1.29 7.01
C VAL A 23 7.45 -0.17 6.85
N ALA A 24 6.52 -0.47 5.95
CA ALA A 24 6.07 -1.83 5.67
C ALA A 24 7.22 -2.73 5.18
N LEU A 25 8.02 -2.26 4.21
CA LEU A 25 9.17 -3.01 3.69
C LEU A 25 10.24 -3.23 4.77
N LYS A 26 10.48 -2.25 5.65
CA LYS A 26 11.36 -2.43 6.82
C LYS A 26 10.83 -3.46 7.83
N ALA A 27 9.53 -3.65 7.89
CA ALA A 27 8.87 -4.65 8.72
C ALA A 27 8.82 -6.05 8.03
N ASN A 28 9.63 -6.27 7.00
CA ASN A 28 9.68 -7.48 6.19
C ASN A 28 8.40 -7.78 5.39
N ALA A 29 7.54 -6.79 5.17
CA ALA A 29 6.49 -6.94 4.16
C ALA A 29 7.12 -7.09 2.78
N THR A 30 6.51 -7.90 1.94
CA THR A 30 6.93 -8.12 0.57
C THR A 30 6.38 -7.04 -0.36
N LEU A 31 6.99 -6.92 -1.54
CA LEU A 31 6.45 -6.06 -2.60
C LEU A 31 5.03 -6.49 -3.02
N GLY A 32 4.74 -7.80 -3.02
CA GLY A 32 3.42 -8.34 -3.33
C GLY A 32 2.36 -7.86 -2.35
N GLU A 33 2.62 -7.98 -1.05
CA GLU A 33 1.68 -7.54 0.00
C GLU A 33 1.40 -6.03 -0.03
N VAL A 34 2.43 -5.21 -0.31
CA VAL A 34 2.25 -3.77 -0.50
C VAL A 34 1.43 -3.49 -1.76
N SER A 35 1.70 -4.21 -2.86
CA SER A 35 0.95 -4.05 -4.11
C SER A 35 -0.52 -4.45 -3.93
N ASP A 36 -0.80 -5.51 -3.18
CA ASP A 36 -2.16 -5.95 -2.89
C ASP A 36 -2.90 -4.96 -1.98
N ALA A 37 -2.24 -4.39 -0.97
CA ALA A 37 -2.82 -3.33 -0.15
C ALA A 37 -3.22 -2.10 -0.98
N LEU A 38 -2.41 -1.72 -1.98
CA LEU A 38 -2.76 -0.63 -2.91
C LEU A 38 -3.90 -1.04 -3.86
N ARG A 39 -3.92 -2.31 -4.28
CA ARG A 39 -4.97 -2.89 -5.12
C ARG A 39 -6.34 -2.86 -4.44
N ASP A 40 -6.38 -3.08 -3.12
CA ASP A 40 -7.61 -3.02 -2.32
C ASP A 40 -8.28 -1.63 -2.37
N VAL A 41 -7.49 -0.57 -2.55
CA VAL A 41 -7.97 0.83 -2.51
C VAL A 41 -8.18 1.40 -3.90
N PHE A 42 -7.19 1.26 -4.78
CA PHE A 42 -7.23 1.84 -6.13
C PHE A 42 -7.83 0.92 -7.17
N GLY A 43 -8.00 -0.37 -6.84
CA GLY A 43 -8.37 -1.39 -7.81
C GLY A 43 -7.20 -1.76 -8.73
N VAL A 44 -7.56 -2.29 -9.90
CA VAL A 44 -6.60 -2.70 -10.93
C VAL A 44 -6.98 -2.02 -12.23
N TYR A 45 -6.01 -1.42 -12.89
CA TYR A 45 -6.20 -0.95 -14.26
C TYR A 45 -6.58 -2.12 -15.17
N ARG A 46 -7.71 -1.99 -15.88
CA ARG A 46 -8.19 -2.95 -16.88
C ARG A 46 -8.13 -2.29 -18.25
N PRO A 47 -7.16 -2.65 -19.10
CA PRO A 47 -7.10 -2.14 -20.46
C PRO A 47 -8.30 -2.62 -21.29
N GLY A 48 -8.77 -1.74 -22.17
CA GLY A 48 -9.85 -1.95 -23.14
C GLY A 48 -9.81 -0.85 -24.19
#